data_AF-A0A8T5GLF7-F1
#
_entry.id   AF-A0A8T5GLF7-F1
#
_cell.length_a   1.000
_cell.length_b   1.000
_cell.length_c   1.000
_cell.angle_alpha   90.00
_cell.angle_beta   90.00
_cell.angle_gamma   90.00
#
_symmetry.space_group_name_H-M   'P 1'
#
loop_
_entity.id
_entity.type
_entity.pdbx_description
1 polymer ?
#
loop_
_entity_poly.entity_id
_entity_poly.type
_entity_poly.pdbx_seq_one_letter_code
_entity_poly.pdbx_strand_id
1 'polypeptide(L)'
;MPKFRLNEFKAVARWLDRKLPGPLAFFLKGWLWGLEERYIDAKVVAAVDKGIAPHLPPEPTVAPPSYHSEPSEVEGLDTIELKAPWTTKN
;
A
#
# COMPACT_ATOMS: atom_id res chain seq x y z
N MET A 1 4.08 -12.86 29.74
CA MET A 1 3.24 -13.84 29.00
C MET A 1 2.47 -13.06 27.95
N PRO A 2 2.59 -13.39 26.64
CA PRO A 2 1.94 -12.65 25.57
C PRO A 2 0.43 -12.57 25.79
N LYS A 3 -0.14 -11.37 25.68
CA LYS A 3 -1.58 -11.11 25.84
C LYS A 3 -2.22 -10.98 24.47
N PHE A 4 -2.96 -12.01 24.06
CA PHE A 4 -3.73 -11.97 22.81
C PHE A 4 -4.94 -11.05 22.96
N ARG A 5 -5.25 -10.28 21.91
CA ARG A 5 -6.36 -9.32 21.86
C ARG A 5 -7.63 -9.98 21.32
N LEU A 6 -7.52 -10.80 20.28
CA LEU A 6 -8.57 -11.55 19.60
C LEU A 6 -8.93 -12.84 20.36
N ASN A 7 -10.23 -13.12 20.48
CA ASN A 7 -10.73 -14.31 21.18
C ASN A 7 -10.34 -15.62 20.48
N GLU A 8 -10.24 -15.62 19.15
CA GLU A 8 -9.78 -16.75 18.35
C GLU A 8 -8.34 -17.13 18.73
N PHE A 9 -7.45 -16.14 18.80
CA PHE A 9 -6.05 -16.32 19.16
C PHE A 9 -5.87 -16.77 20.61
N LYS A 10 -6.72 -16.27 21.53
CA LYS A 10 -6.79 -16.79 22.92
C LYS A 10 -7.16 -18.27 22.97
N ALA A 11 -8.12 -18.70 22.15
CA ALA A 11 -8.54 -20.10 22.11
C ALA A 11 -7.40 -21.01 21.59
N VAL A 12 -6.70 -20.59 20.54
CA VAL A 12 -5.54 -21.30 20.00
C VAL A 12 -4.40 -21.36 21.01
N ALA A 13 -4.10 -20.27 21.72
CA ALA A 13 -3.07 -20.24 22.75
C ALA A 13 -3.38 -21.19 23.93
N ARG A 14 -4.64 -21.29 24.35
CA ARG A 14 -5.08 -22.27 25.37
C ARG A 14 -5.00 -23.70 24.87
N TRP A 15 -5.30 -23.94 23.60
CA TRP A 15 -5.17 -25.25 22.98
C TRP A 15 -3.69 -25.69 22.94
N LEU A 16 -2.79 -24.77 22.58
CA LEU A 16 -1.33 -24.96 22.60
C LEU A 16 -0.82 -25.41 23.97
N ASP A 17 -1.25 -24.72 25.03
CA ASP A 17 -0.89 -25.07 26.42
C ASP A 17 -1.37 -26.45 26.83
N ARG A 18 -2.51 -26.89 26.30
CA ARG A 18 -3.12 -28.18 26.65
C ARG A 18 -2.50 -29.35 25.90
N LYS A 19 -1.95 -29.11 24.71
CA LYS A 19 -1.49 -30.17 23.81
C LYS A 19 0.01 -30.28 23.68
N LEU A 20 0.78 -29.24 23.96
CA LEU A 20 2.21 -29.22 23.71
C LEU A 20 3.02 -29.05 25.00
N PRO A 21 4.23 -29.64 25.06
CA PRO A 21 5.15 -29.43 26.16
C PRO A 21 5.56 -27.96 26.27
N GLY A 22 5.72 -27.48 27.51
CA GLY A 22 5.84 -26.05 27.87
C GLY A 22 6.79 -25.21 27.00
N PRO A 23 8.02 -25.65 26.68
CA PRO A 23 8.93 -24.88 25.84
C PRO A 23 8.39 -24.65 24.42
N LEU A 24 7.82 -25.68 23.81
CA LEU A 24 7.27 -25.61 22.45
C LEU A 24 6.00 -24.76 22.40
N ALA A 25 5.14 -24.89 23.42
CA ALA A 25 3.97 -24.04 23.58
C ALA A 25 4.35 -22.55 23.71
N PHE A 26 5.45 -22.24 24.41
CA PHE A 26 5.95 -20.87 24.57
C PHE A 26 6.41 -20.27 23.23
N PHE A 27 7.21 -21.01 22.45
CA PHE A 27 7.65 -20.56 21.13
C PHE A 27 6.49 -20.32 20.17
N LEU A 28 5.56 -21.28 20.10
CA LEU A 28 4.41 -21.15 19.21
C LEU A 28 3.47 -20.01 19.63
N LYS A 29 3.34 -19.73 20.93
CA LYS A 29 2.62 -18.52 21.40
C LYS A 29 3.30 -17.23 20.98
N GLY A 30 4.63 -17.18 21.03
CA GLY A 30 5.38 -16.03 20.53
C GLY A 30 5.15 -15.80 19.03
N TRP A 31 5.18 -16.88 18.25
CA TRP A 31 4.86 -16.83 16.82
C TRP A 31 3.40 -16.42 16.57
N LEU A 32 2.47 -17.01 17.31
CA LEU A 32 1.04 -16.71 17.23
C LEU A 32 0.75 -15.23 17.55
N TRP A 33 1.53 -14.62 18.45
CA TRP A 33 1.41 -13.22 18.81
C TRP A 33 1.85 -12.29 17.66
N GLY A 34 2.95 -12.59 16.97
CA GLY A 34 3.35 -11.86 15.77
C GLY A 34 2.36 -12.02 14.60
N LEU A 35 1.75 -13.21 14.49
CA LEU A 35 0.70 -13.45 13.49
C LEU A 35 -0.58 -12.65 13.80
N GLU A 36 -0.94 -12.51 15.07
CA GLU A 36 -2.07 -11.68 15.49
C GLU A 36 -1.89 -10.22 15.09
N GLU A 37 -0.70 -9.66 15.31
CA GLU A 37 -0.39 -8.27 14.97
C GLU A 37 -0.53 -8.03 13.46
N ARG A 38 0.09 -8.88 12.63
CA ARG A 38 -0.05 -8.79 11.17
C ARG A 38 -1.47 -9.00 10.67
N TYR A 39 -2.23 -9.87 11.32
CA TYR A 39 -3.62 -10.11 10.96
C TYR A 39 -4.49 -8.88 11.25
N ILE A 40 -4.25 -8.19 12.37
CA ILE A 40 -4.93 -6.94 12.70
C ILE A 40 -4.56 -5.87 11.66
N ASP A 41 -3.27 -5.70 11.36
CA ASP A 41 -2.81 -4.71 10.39
C ASP A 41 -3.43 -4.95 9.00
N ALA A 42 -3.42 -6.19 8.52
CA ALA A 42 -4.03 -6.55 7.24
C ALA A 42 -5.54 -6.25 7.21
N LYS A 43 -6.26 -6.52 8.32
CA LYS A 43 -7.68 -6.18 8.43
C LYS A 43 -7.93 -4.67 8.43
N VAL A 44 -7.07 -3.90 9.09
CA VAL A 44 -7.17 -2.44 9.12
C VAL A 44 -6.92 -1.88 7.72
N VAL A 45 -5.86 -2.31 7.03
CA VAL A 45 -5.56 -1.90 5.66
C VAL A 45 -6.73 -2.22 4.73
N ALA A 46 -7.25 -3.45 4.78
CA ALA A 46 -8.39 -3.83 3.94
C ALA A 46 -9.66 -3.02 4.24
N ALA A 47 -9.91 -2.65 5.50
CA ALA A 47 -11.03 -1.81 5.88
C ALA A 47 -10.86 -0.37 5.39
N VAL A 48 -9.64 0.17 5.48
CA VAL A 48 -9.26 1.50 4.99
C VAL A 48 -9.38 1.55 3.46
N ASP A 49 -8.80 0.59 2.74
CA ASP A 49 -8.88 0.51 1.29
C ASP A 49 -10.33 0.43 0.81
N LYS A 50 -11.17 -0.36 1.49
CA LYS A 50 -12.60 -0.43 1.19
C LYS A 50 -13.32 0.90 1.45
N GLY A 51 -12.91 1.65 2.46
CA GLY A 51 -13.45 2.97 2.77
C GLY A 51 -12.99 4.07 1.80
N ILE A 52 -11.77 3.96 1.27
CA ILE A 52 -11.18 4.93 0.34
C ILE A 52 -11.54 4.64 -1.11
N ALA A 53 -11.81 3.37 -1.46
CA ALA A 53 -12.23 2.95 -2.80
C ALA A 53 -13.31 3.83 -3.46
N PRO A 54 -14.40 4.26 -2.78
CA PRO A 54 -15.42 5.12 -3.39
C PRO A 54 -15.00 6.58 -3.58
N HIS A 55 -13.86 7.01 -3.02
CA HIS A 55 -13.38 8.40 -3.02
C HIS A 55 -12.06 8.59 -3.76
N LEU A 56 -11.53 7.56 -4.41
CA LEU A 56 -10.34 7.70 -5.27
C LEU A 56 -10.72 8.61 -6.45
N PRO A 57 -10.14 9.83 -6.55
CA PRO A 57 -10.29 10.61 -7.76
C PRO A 57 -9.73 9.77 -8.92
N PRO A 58 -10.33 9.82 -10.11
CA PRO A 58 -9.75 9.16 -11.27
C PRO A 58 -8.29 9.61 -11.39
N GLU A 59 -7.37 8.64 -11.55
CA GLU A 59 -5.97 8.97 -11.78
C GLU A 59 -5.91 10.03 -12.88
N PRO A 60 -5.28 11.20 -12.64
CA PRO A 60 -5.19 12.20 -13.67
C PRO A 60 -4.39 11.59 -14.82
N THR A 61 -5.09 11.24 -15.89
CA THR A 61 -4.47 10.79 -17.13
C THR A 61 -3.86 12.02 -17.77
N VAL A 62 -2.72 12.47 -17.23
CA VAL A 62 -1.98 13.58 -17.80
C VAL A 62 -1.40 13.08 -19.10
N ALA A 63 -1.96 13.52 -20.23
CA ALA A 63 -1.38 13.21 -21.53
C ALA A 63 0.08 13.70 -21.56
N PRO A 64 1.00 12.97 -22.22
CA PRO A 64 2.39 13.40 -22.33
C PRO A 64 2.48 14.70 -23.14
N PRO A 65 3.47 15.57 -22.85
CA PRO A 65 3.68 16.78 -23.63
C PRO A 65 4.07 16.45 -25.08
N SER A 66 3.62 17.26 -26.02
CA SER A 66 4.02 17.16 -27.43
C SER A 66 5.29 17.97 -27.68
N TYR A 67 6.25 17.36 -28.37
CA TYR A 67 7.51 17.96 -28.80
C TYR A 67 7.40 18.40 -30.26
N HIS A 68 7.85 19.62 -30.56
CA HIS A 68 7.96 20.13 -31.93
C HIS A 68 9.31 20.83 -32.13
N SER A 69 9.91 20.70 -33.31
CA SER A 69 11.23 21.26 -33.64
C SER A 69 11.20 21.77 -35.08
N GLU A 70 11.49 23.06 -35.26
CA GLU A 70 11.55 23.69 -36.58
C GLU A 70 12.86 24.46 -36.76
N PRO A 71 13.44 24.50 -37.98
CA PRO A 71 14.62 25.29 -38.26
C PRO A 71 14.40 26.76 -37.91
N SER A 72 15.30 27.36 -37.13
CA SER A 72 15.23 28.78 -36.77
C SER A 72 15.77 29.66 -37.89
N GLU A 73 15.50 30.97 -37.80
CA GLU A 73 16.07 31.99 -38.69
C GLU A 73 17.60 32.14 -38.53
N VAL A 74 18.16 31.58 -37.45
CA VAL A 74 19.60 31.53 -37.20
C VAL A 74 20.18 30.21 -37.70
N GLU A 75 21.12 30.29 -38.63
CA GLU A 75 21.79 29.13 -39.23
C GLU A 75 22.44 28.25 -38.15
N GLY A 76 21.98 27.00 -38.06
CA GLY A 76 22.49 26.01 -37.11
C GLY A 76 21.76 25.94 -35.76
N LEU A 77 20.66 26.67 -35.57
CA LEU A 77 19.82 26.57 -34.38
C LEU A 77 18.39 26.17 -34.74
N ASP A 78 17.82 25.22 -34.01
CA ASP A 78 16.43 24.83 -34.11
C ASP A 78 15.59 25.54 -33.05
N THR A 79 14.40 25.97 -33.43
CA THR A 79 13.37 26.42 -32.50
C THR A 79 12.67 25.18 -31.93
N ILE A 80 12.81 24.98 -30.62
CA ILE A 80 12.23 23.83 -29.91
C ILE A 80 11.00 24.30 -29.13
N GLU A 81 9.87 23.63 -29.33
CA GLU A 81 8.62 23.90 -28.61
C GLU A 81 8.17 22.66 -27.81
N LEU A 82 7.87 22.87 -26.53
CA LEU A 82 7.30 21.87 -25.63
C LEU A 82 5.90 22.33 -25.23
N LYS A 83 4.86 21.63 -25.70
CA LYS A 83 3.47 21.93 -25.34
C LYS A 83 2.97 20.91 -24.33
N ALA A 84 2.68 21.37 -23.12
CA ALA A 84 2.01 20.56 -22.11
C ALA A 84 0.48 20.68 -22.22
N PRO A 85 -0.29 19.58 -22.10
CA PRO A 85 -1.74 19.59 -22.31
C PRO A 85 -2.55 20.34 -21.25
N TRP A 86 -1.95 20.70 -20.11
CA TRP A 86 -2.62 21.44 -19.02
C TRP A 86 -2.37 22.95 -19.05
N THR A 87 -1.59 23.45 -20.01
CA THR A 87 -1.24 24.88 -20.11
C THR A 87 -2.31 25.71 -20.84
N THR A 88 -3.29 25.08 -21.49
CA THR A 88 -4.43 25.75 -22.14
C THR A 88 -5.48 26.08 -21.09
N LYS A 89 -5.30 27.18 -20.36
CA LYS A 89 -6.40 27.81 -19.61
C LYS A 89 -7.25 28.61 -20.60
N ASN A 90 -8.53 28.23 -20.73
CA ASN A 90 -9.57 29.13 -21.24
C ASN A 90 -9.80 30.28 -20.25
#